data_AF-A0AA39UJ02-F1
#
_entry.id   AF-A0AA39UJ02-F1
#
_cell.length_a   1.000
_cell.length_b   1.000
_cell.length_c   1.000
_cell.angle_alpha   90.00
_cell.angle_beta   90.00
_cell.angle_gamma   90.00
#
_symmetry.space_group_name_H-M   'P 1'
#
loop_
_entity.id
_entity.type
_entity.pdbx_description
1 polymer ?
#
loop_
_entity_poly.entity_id
_entity_poly.type
_entity_poly.pdbx_seq_one_letter_code
_entity_poly.pdbx_strand_id
1 'polypeptide(L)'
;MESDLASYFDRSAKIVHTYADRIEHGYARPALKTAQDLLNEHPIPFVFFLFFALLSIFPVLLFLGCSVLVTLSFVLFALSSALLASGVFIFTFASILIVVLLMNVCIAALPTIALFSAYSIIRFLSLTRSGGRAGAAEWVDETKNFFLNSGPQTLPVKEDDENNDAASNASAGSMVVVENKEHENTVTSTSPQEPANGFTVKEED
;
A
#
# COMPACT_ATOMS: atom_id res chain seq x y z
N MET A 1 -10.56 -16.06 16.06
CA MET A 1 -10.60 -15.81 14.59
C MET A 1 -10.70 -17.11 13.80
N GLU A 2 -9.83 -18.11 14.02
CA GLU A 2 -9.95 -19.42 13.33
C GLU A 2 -11.26 -20.16 13.66
N SER A 3 -11.75 -20.08 14.90
CA SER A 3 -13.01 -20.67 15.35
C SER A 3 -14.24 -20.12 14.61
N ASP A 4 -14.25 -18.81 14.33
CA ASP A 4 -15.36 -18.16 13.63
C ASP A 4 -15.38 -18.60 12.17
N LEU A 5 -14.20 -18.67 11.54
CA LEU A 5 -14.03 -19.11 10.16
C LEU A 5 -14.46 -20.57 9.97
N ALA A 6 -14.10 -21.45 10.91
CA ALA A 6 -14.57 -22.83 10.95
C ALA A 6 -16.11 -22.91 11.08
N SER A 7 -16.73 -22.02 11.87
CA SER A 7 -18.19 -21.97 12.01
C SER A 7 -18.91 -21.56 10.71
N TYR A 8 -18.32 -20.65 9.93
CA TYR A 8 -18.86 -20.25 8.62
C TYR A 8 -18.75 -21.38 7.60
N PHE A 9 -17.65 -22.14 7.61
CA PHE A 9 -17.50 -23.32 6.78
C PHE A 9 -18.50 -24.41 7.15
N ASP A 10 -18.67 -24.74 8.44
CA ASP A 10 -19.63 -25.75 8.90
C ASP A 10 -21.08 -25.36 8.56
N ARG A 11 -21.43 -24.07 8.74
CA ARG A 11 -22.74 -23.55 8.35
C ARG A 11 -22.99 -23.63 6.85
N SER A 12 -21.99 -23.27 6.04
CA SER A 12 -22.09 -23.33 4.58
C SER A 12 -22.19 -24.78 4.09
N ALA A 13 -21.39 -25.68 4.67
CA ALA A 13 -21.43 -27.11 4.38
C ALA A 13 -22.79 -27.73 4.73
N LYS A 14 -23.36 -27.39 5.88
CA LYS A 14 -24.72 -27.84 6.28
C LYS A 14 -25.80 -27.38 5.31
N ILE A 15 -25.70 -26.14 4.80
CA ILE A 15 -26.64 -25.63 3.80
C ILE A 15 -26.52 -26.42 2.50
N VAL A 16 -25.30 -26.60 1.98
CA VAL A 16 -25.07 -27.38 0.75
C VAL A 16 -25.56 -28.81 0.92
N HIS A 17 -25.27 -29.47 2.05
CA HIS A 17 -25.77 -30.80 2.36
C HIS A 17 -27.29 -30.87 2.38
N THR A 18 -27.97 -29.93 3.04
CA THR A 18 -29.44 -29.91 3.11
C THR A 18 -30.06 -29.72 1.72
N TYR A 19 -29.46 -28.88 0.87
CA TYR A 19 -29.89 -28.71 -0.52
C TYR A 19 -29.62 -29.96 -1.36
N ALA A 20 -28.44 -30.56 -1.21
CA ALA A 20 -28.08 -31.80 -1.89
C ALA A 20 -29.03 -32.94 -1.51
N ASP A 21 -29.34 -33.11 -0.22
CA ASP A 21 -30.28 -34.14 0.27
C ASP A 21 -31.68 -33.94 -0.31
N ARG A 22 -32.13 -32.68 -0.42
CA ARG A 22 -33.43 -32.33 -1.01
C ARG A 22 -33.48 -32.64 -2.51
N ILE A 23 -32.39 -32.40 -3.24
CA ILE A 23 -32.28 -32.73 -4.66
C ILE A 23 -32.21 -34.25 -4.85
N GLU A 24 -31.42 -34.93 -4.03
CA GLU A 24 -31.26 -36.38 -4.09
C GLU A 24 -32.61 -37.09 -3.88
N HIS A 25 -33.31 -36.72 -2.81
CA HIS A 25 -34.57 -37.37 -2.46
C HIS A 25 -35.75 -36.88 -3.32
N GLY A 26 -35.76 -35.60 -3.70
CA GLY A 26 -36.86 -34.98 -4.43
C GLY A 26 -36.85 -35.25 -5.94
N TYR A 27 -35.66 -35.36 -6.55
CA TYR A 27 -35.54 -35.43 -8.01
C TYR A 27 -34.68 -36.60 -8.46
N ALA A 28 -33.52 -36.82 -7.85
CA ALA A 28 -32.57 -37.82 -8.36
C ALA A 28 -33.07 -39.25 -8.16
N ARG A 29 -33.46 -39.61 -6.92
CA ARG A 29 -33.98 -40.95 -6.59
C ARG A 29 -35.23 -41.35 -7.37
N PRO A 30 -36.29 -40.53 -7.45
CA PRO A 30 -37.48 -40.89 -8.22
C PRO A 30 -37.17 -40.98 -9.72
N ALA A 31 -36.39 -40.05 -10.29
CA ALA A 31 -36.02 -40.11 -11.70
C ALA A 31 -35.20 -41.36 -12.05
N LEU A 32 -34.26 -41.77 -11.18
CA LEU A 32 -33.50 -43.02 -11.35
C LEU A 32 -34.38 -44.26 -11.32
N LYS A 33 -35.35 -44.31 -10.40
CA LYS A 33 -36.31 -45.43 -10.32
C LYS A 33 -37.16 -45.50 -11.59
N THR A 34 -37.73 -44.37 -12.02
CA THR A 34 -38.52 -44.32 -13.26
C THR A 34 -37.68 -44.66 -14.48
N ALA A 35 -36.42 -44.22 -14.54
CA ALA A 35 -35.50 -44.59 -15.61
C ALA A 35 -35.21 -46.10 -15.63
N GLN A 36 -35.02 -46.73 -14.46
CA GLN A 36 -34.82 -48.17 -14.37
C GLN A 36 -36.07 -48.95 -14.80
N ASP A 37 -37.26 -48.51 -14.40
CA ASP A 37 -38.52 -49.12 -14.79
C ASP A 37 -38.73 -49.04 -16.31
N LEU A 38 -38.48 -47.87 -16.92
CA LEU A 38 -38.58 -47.66 -18.37
C LEU A 38 -37.53 -48.44 -19.16
N LEU A 39 -36.32 -48.61 -18.61
CA LEU A 39 -35.26 -49.41 -19.23
C LEU A 39 -35.61 -50.90 -19.25
N ASN A 40 -36.26 -51.39 -18.18
CA ASN A 40 -36.70 -52.78 -18.10
C ASN A 40 -37.86 -53.09 -19.07
N GLU A 41 -38.77 -52.13 -19.26
CA GLU A 41 -39.93 -52.30 -20.13
C GLU A 41 -39.55 -52.16 -21.61
N HIS A 42 -38.73 -51.16 -21.96
CA HIS A 42 -38.34 -50.87 -23.34
C HIS A 42 -36.85 -50.44 -23.47
N PRO A 43 -35.89 -51.38 -23.43
CA PRO A 43 -34.47 -51.08 -23.35
C PRO A 43 -33.91 -50.37 -24.59
N ILE A 44 -34.34 -50.80 -25.79
CA ILE A 44 -33.81 -50.29 -27.06
C ILE A 44 -34.19 -48.81 -27.31
N PRO A 45 -35.48 -48.41 -27.27
CA PRO A 45 -35.85 -47.01 -27.52
C PRO A 45 -35.37 -46.09 -26.40
N PHE A 46 -35.36 -46.55 -25.14
CA PHE A 46 -34.89 -45.74 -24.02
C PHE A 46 -33.43 -45.32 -24.18
N VAL A 47 -32.54 -46.27 -24.52
CA VAL A 47 -31.12 -45.97 -24.76
C VAL A 47 -30.94 -45.00 -25.93
N PHE A 48 -31.71 -45.17 -27.01
CA PHE A 48 -31.68 -44.24 -28.15
C PHE A 48 -32.07 -42.81 -27.73
N PHE A 49 -33.17 -42.64 -27.00
CA PHE A 49 -33.58 -41.34 -26.49
C PHE A 49 -32.57 -40.75 -25.51
N LEU A 50 -31.95 -41.57 -24.66
CA LEU A 50 -30.93 -41.13 -23.72
C LEU A 50 -29.70 -40.58 -24.44
N PHE A 51 -29.17 -41.31 -25.43
CA PHE A 51 -28.05 -40.85 -26.24
C PHE A 51 -28.43 -39.62 -27.08
N PHE A 52 -29.62 -39.59 -27.66
CA PHE A 52 -30.12 -38.44 -28.39
C PHE A 52 -30.21 -37.19 -27.50
N ALA A 53 -30.72 -37.34 -26.27
CA ALA A 53 -30.80 -36.27 -25.28
C ALA A 53 -29.39 -35.80 -24.85
N LEU A 54 -28.46 -36.72 -24.60
CA LEU A 54 -27.06 -36.40 -24.28
C LEU A 54 -26.37 -35.66 -25.43
N LEU A 55 -26.54 -36.13 -26.66
CA LEU A 55 -26.00 -35.49 -27.87
C LEU A 55 -26.65 -34.13 -28.12
N SER A 56 -27.91 -33.94 -27.75
CA SER A 56 -28.62 -32.67 -27.89
C SER A 56 -28.25 -31.66 -26.79
N ILE A 57 -27.96 -32.10 -25.57
CA ILE A 57 -27.60 -31.19 -24.46
C ILE A 57 -26.12 -30.79 -24.51
N PHE A 58 -25.27 -31.64 -25.06
CA PHE A 58 -23.84 -31.38 -25.23
C PHE A 58 -23.54 -30.04 -25.93
N PRO A 59 -24.11 -29.71 -27.11
CA PRO A 59 -23.86 -28.43 -27.76
C PRO A 59 -24.37 -27.23 -26.94
N VAL A 60 -25.46 -27.40 -26.19
CA VAL A 60 -25.99 -26.35 -25.31
C VAL A 60 -25.03 -26.07 -24.15
N LEU A 61 -24.51 -27.12 -23.51
CA LEU A 61 -23.52 -27.01 -22.45
C LEU A 61 -22.20 -26.41 -22.96
N LEU A 62 -21.75 -26.81 -24.14
CA LEU A 62 -20.55 -26.28 -24.76
C LEU A 62 -20.73 -24.80 -25.10
N PHE A 63 -21.86 -24.41 -25.68
CA PHE A 63 -22.19 -23.01 -25.94
C PHE A 63 -22.22 -22.18 -24.66
N LEU A 64 -22.86 -22.68 -23.60
CA LEU A 64 -22.93 -22.01 -22.31
C LEU A 64 -21.55 -21.85 -21.68
N GLY A 65 -20.74 -22.92 -21.69
CA GLY A 65 -19.38 -22.92 -21.19
C GLY A 65 -18.48 -21.94 -21.95
N CYS A 66 -18.52 -21.98 -23.28
CA CYS A 66 -17.79 -21.04 -24.13
C CYS A 66 -18.25 -19.59 -23.90
N SER A 67 -19.55 -19.35 -23.75
CA SER A 67 -20.09 -18.01 -23.49
C SER A 67 -19.55 -17.45 -22.17
N VAL A 68 -19.60 -18.23 -21.08
CA VAL A 68 -19.06 -17.82 -19.78
C VAL A 68 -17.55 -17.58 -19.87
N LEU A 69 -16.82 -18.46 -20.55
CA LEU A 69 -15.37 -18.32 -20.72
C LEU A 69 -15.01 -17.04 -21.48
N VAL A 70 -15.70 -16.74 -22.59
CA VAL A 70 -15.49 -15.52 -23.38
C VAL A 70 -15.77 -14.28 -22.53
N THR A 71 -16.88 -14.25 -21.80
CA THR A 71 -17.20 -13.13 -20.90
C THR A 71 -16.13 -12.97 -19.82
N LEU A 72 -15.69 -14.06 -19.19
CA LEU A 72 -14.65 -14.03 -18.17
C LEU A 72 -13.31 -13.55 -18.74
N SER A 73 -12.92 -14.01 -19.92
CA SER A 73 -11.72 -13.55 -20.62
C SER A 73 -11.76 -12.06 -20.89
N PHE A 74 -12.90 -11.53 -21.31
CA PHE A 74 -13.05 -10.08 -21.55
C PHE A 74 -12.89 -9.28 -20.26
N VAL A 75 -13.49 -9.74 -19.16
CA VAL A 75 -13.35 -9.09 -17.84
C VAL A 75 -11.90 -9.13 -17.36
N LEU A 76 -11.24 -10.28 -17.45
CA LEU A 76 -9.83 -10.42 -17.05
C LEU A 76 -8.91 -9.57 -17.92
N PHE A 77 -9.18 -9.49 -19.22
CA PHE A 77 -8.43 -8.66 -20.14
C PHE A 77 -8.61 -7.17 -19.83
N ALA A 78 -9.83 -6.72 -19.58
CA ALA A 78 -10.13 -5.35 -19.17
C ALA A 78 -9.47 -5.00 -17.82
N LEU A 79 -9.50 -5.92 -16.86
CA LEU A 79 -8.85 -5.73 -15.56
C LEU A 79 -7.32 -5.67 -15.70
N SER A 80 -6.74 -6.57 -16.49
CA SER A 80 -5.32 -6.59 -16.77
C SER A 80 -4.86 -5.31 -17.46
N SER A 81 -5.58 -4.84 -18.49
CA SER A 81 -5.23 -3.61 -19.19
C SER A 81 -5.36 -2.38 -18.30
N ALA A 82 -6.39 -2.30 -17.44
CA ALA A 82 -6.54 -1.23 -16.46
C ALA A 82 -5.39 -1.22 -15.44
N LEU A 83 -4.97 -2.39 -14.94
CA LEU A 83 -3.84 -2.53 -14.02
C LEU A 83 -2.51 -2.13 -14.69
N LEU A 84 -2.27 -2.57 -15.93
CA LEU A 84 -1.09 -2.15 -16.68
C LEU A 84 -1.08 -0.63 -16.91
N ALA A 85 -2.20 -0.06 -17.34
CA ALA A 85 -2.31 1.39 -17.57
C ALA A 85 -2.04 2.17 -16.27
N SER A 86 -2.70 1.79 -15.17
CA SER A 86 -2.48 2.39 -13.85
C SER A 86 -1.02 2.27 -13.40
N GLY A 87 -0.42 1.09 -13.57
CA GLY A 87 0.99 0.85 -13.27
C GLY A 87 1.91 1.80 -14.05
N VAL A 88 1.71 1.92 -15.37
CA VAL A 88 2.50 2.83 -16.22
C VAL A 88 2.40 4.28 -15.75
N PHE A 89 1.20 4.76 -15.41
CA PHE A 89 1.03 6.11 -14.87
C PHE A 89 1.79 6.29 -13.55
N ILE A 90 1.62 5.36 -12.59
CA ILE A 90 2.30 5.43 -11.29
C ILE A 90 3.82 5.45 -11.47
N PHE A 91 4.37 4.57 -12.31
CA PHE A 91 5.81 4.53 -12.58
C PHE A 91 6.30 5.82 -13.25
N THR A 92 5.53 6.38 -14.18
CA THR A 92 5.88 7.63 -14.85
C THR A 92 5.91 8.79 -13.86
N PHE A 93 4.88 8.94 -13.02
CA PHE A 93 4.86 9.98 -11.99
C PHE A 93 5.95 9.79 -10.95
N ALA A 94 6.19 8.56 -10.50
CA ALA A 94 7.27 8.26 -9.57
C ALA A 94 8.64 8.61 -10.17
N SER A 95 8.87 8.28 -11.43
CA SER A 95 10.11 8.64 -12.14
C SER A 95 10.30 10.15 -12.24
N ILE A 96 9.26 10.90 -12.62
CA ILE A 96 9.29 12.36 -12.65
C ILE A 96 9.61 12.92 -11.26
N LEU A 97 8.97 12.41 -10.22
CA LEU A 97 9.19 12.83 -8.84
C LEU A 97 10.65 12.59 -8.41
N ILE A 98 11.21 11.42 -8.71
CA ILE A 98 12.62 11.10 -8.42
C ILE A 98 13.55 12.08 -9.14
N VAL A 99 13.30 12.38 -10.41
CA VAL A 99 14.12 13.34 -11.18
C VAL A 99 14.05 14.74 -10.56
N VAL A 100 12.85 15.19 -10.19
CA VAL A 100 12.66 16.50 -9.53
C VAL A 100 13.35 16.54 -8.17
N LEU A 101 13.25 15.50 -7.36
CA LEU A 101 13.96 15.40 -6.09
C LEU A 101 15.48 15.44 -6.30
N LEU A 102 16.00 14.70 -7.27
CA LEU A 102 17.42 14.69 -7.59
C LEU A 102 17.90 16.08 -8.02
N MET A 103 17.16 16.75 -8.91
CA MET A 103 17.45 18.13 -9.31
C MET A 103 17.45 19.07 -8.11
N ASN A 104 16.47 18.95 -7.22
CA ASN A 104 16.39 19.76 -6.02
C ASN A 104 17.59 19.52 -5.09
N VAL A 105 18.00 18.26 -4.91
CA VAL A 105 19.22 17.92 -4.15
C VAL A 105 20.46 18.52 -4.81
N CYS A 106 20.60 18.46 -6.14
CA CYS A 106 21.71 19.10 -6.83
C CYS A 106 21.72 20.62 -6.64
N ILE A 107 20.55 21.27 -6.78
CA ILE A 107 20.40 22.72 -6.58
C ILE A 107 20.75 23.12 -5.15
N ALA A 108 20.42 22.31 -4.14
CA ALA A 108 20.78 22.56 -2.75
C ALA A 108 22.24 22.21 -2.44
N ALA A 109 22.80 21.17 -3.06
CA ALA A 109 24.16 20.70 -2.84
C ALA A 109 25.19 21.67 -3.43
N LEU A 110 24.98 22.21 -4.64
CA LEU A 110 25.89 23.15 -5.29
C LEU A 110 26.26 24.37 -4.42
N PRO A 111 25.31 25.15 -3.86
CA PRO A 111 25.63 26.28 -3.01
C PRO A 111 26.25 25.83 -1.68
N THR A 112 25.82 24.69 -1.12
CA THR A 112 26.40 24.16 0.12
C THR A 112 27.88 23.81 -0.08
N ILE A 113 28.21 23.14 -1.18
CA ILE A 113 29.59 22.78 -1.55
C ILE A 113 30.39 24.05 -1.90
N ALA A 114 29.79 25.00 -2.62
CA ALA A 114 30.44 26.27 -2.96
C ALA A 114 30.77 27.10 -1.71
N LEU A 115 29.83 27.22 -0.76
CA LEU A 115 30.05 27.93 0.51
C LEU A 115 31.07 27.20 1.37
N PHE A 116 30.97 25.87 1.47
CA PHE A 116 31.92 25.06 2.22
C PHE A 116 33.33 25.20 1.65
N SER A 117 33.50 25.06 0.33
CA SER A 117 34.80 25.22 -0.33
C SER A 117 35.35 26.64 -0.22
N ALA A 118 34.52 27.68 -0.41
CA ALA A 118 34.94 29.06 -0.23
C ALA A 118 35.39 29.34 1.20
N TYR A 119 34.65 28.86 2.21
CA TYR A 119 35.03 28.96 3.61
C TYR A 119 36.36 28.25 3.90
N SER A 120 36.54 27.02 3.41
CA SER A 120 37.79 26.26 3.55
C SER A 120 38.97 27.01 2.92
N ILE A 121 38.81 27.59 1.73
CA ILE A 121 39.86 28.35 1.04
C ILE A 121 40.20 29.62 1.81
N ILE A 122 39.21 30.41 2.24
CA ILE A 122 39.44 31.64 3.00
C ILE A 122 40.18 31.32 4.31
N ARG A 123 39.76 30.27 5.02
CA ARG A 123 40.39 29.85 6.27
C ARG A 123 41.81 29.34 6.04
N PHE A 124 42.04 28.55 4.99
CA PHE A 124 43.36 28.09 4.60
C PHE A 124 44.30 29.27 4.26
N LEU A 125 43.84 30.26 3.49
CA LEU A 125 44.60 31.47 3.19
C LEU A 125 44.91 32.26 4.46
N SER A 126 43.94 32.38 5.38
CA SER A 126 44.12 33.07 6.66
C SER A 126 45.21 32.41 7.50
N LEU A 127 45.17 31.09 7.67
CA LEU A 127 46.16 30.33 8.45
C LEU A 127 47.55 30.33 7.79
N THR A 128 47.61 30.25 6.46
CA THR A 128 48.88 30.29 5.72
C THR A 128 49.54 31.67 5.83
N ARG A 129 48.74 32.74 5.87
CA ARG A 129 49.24 34.12 5.99
C ARG A 129 49.72 34.45 7.40
N SER A 130 49.16 33.84 8.45
CA SER A 130 49.58 34.04 9.84
C SER A 130 50.72 33.11 10.28
N GLY A 131 50.76 31.87 9.81
CA GLY A 131 51.69 30.82 10.30
C GLY A 131 52.60 30.18 9.24
N GLY A 132 52.55 30.61 7.97
CA GLY A 132 53.38 30.05 6.90
C GLY A 132 53.15 28.54 6.69
N ARG A 133 54.23 27.76 6.64
CA ARG A 133 54.18 26.29 6.44
C ARG A 133 53.55 25.52 7.61
N ALA A 134 53.60 26.06 8.84
CA ALA A 134 53.03 25.41 10.01
C ALA A 134 51.49 25.48 10.00
N GLY A 135 50.92 26.60 9.54
CA GLY A 135 49.46 26.77 9.46
C GLY A 135 48.77 25.85 8.46
N ALA A 136 49.48 25.41 7.41
CA ALA A 136 48.96 24.42 6.47
C ALA A 136 48.88 23.02 7.09
N ALA A 137 49.84 22.63 7.92
CA ALA A 137 49.82 21.35 8.63
C ALA A 137 48.73 21.32 9.70
N GLU A 138 48.53 22.43 10.42
CA GLU A 138 47.47 22.58 11.43
C GLU A 138 46.06 22.50 10.82
N TRP A 139 45.84 23.10 9.64
CA TRP A 139 44.57 22.97 8.91
C TRP A 139 44.25 21.53 8.48
N VAL A 140 45.26 20.78 8.04
CA VAL A 140 45.07 19.36 7.64
C VAL A 140 44.70 18.52 8.85
N ASP A 141 45.35 18.72 10.00
CA ASP A 141 45.04 17.99 11.22
C ASP A 141 43.65 18.35 11.78
N GLU A 142 43.27 19.62 11.72
CA GLU A 142 41.92 20.10 12.10
C GLU A 142 40.84 19.48 11.19
N THR A 143 41.06 19.46 9.86
CA THR A 143 40.12 18.88 8.89
C THR A 143 40.00 17.36 9.03
N LYS A 144 41.13 16.69 9.26
CA LYS A 144 41.17 15.24 9.46
C LYS A 144 40.47 14.84 10.76
N ASN A 145 40.66 15.58 11.85
CA ASN A 145 39.94 15.37 13.09
C ASN A 145 38.44 15.68 12.95
N PHE A 146 38.05 16.68 12.17
CA PHE A 146 36.63 16.97 11.93
C PHE A 146 35.91 15.80 11.22
N PHE A 147 36.57 15.14 10.26
CA PHE A 147 36.02 13.99 9.56
C PHE A 147 36.10 12.68 10.36
N LEU A 148 37.16 12.45 11.15
CA LEU A 148 37.30 11.22 11.95
C LEU A 148 36.52 11.25 13.27
N ASN A 149 36.35 12.41 13.93
CA ASN A 149 35.63 12.53 15.20
C ASN A 149 34.14 12.89 15.05
N SER A 150 33.60 12.97 13.83
CA SER A 150 32.15 13.14 13.61
C SER A 150 31.34 11.83 13.82
N GLY A 151 31.97 10.75 14.30
CA GLY A 151 31.26 9.59 14.84
C GLY A 151 30.50 9.97 16.11
N PRO A 152 29.37 9.30 16.43
CA PRO A 152 28.52 9.70 17.54
C PRO A 152 29.34 9.70 18.83
N GLN A 153 29.52 10.87 19.43
CA GLN A 153 30.01 10.95 20.80
C GLN A 153 28.97 10.26 21.68
N THR A 154 29.22 9.00 22.00
CA THR A 154 28.65 8.36 23.17
C THR A 154 29.06 9.21 24.35
N LEU A 155 28.13 10.05 24.81
CA LEU A 155 28.26 10.78 26.06
C LEU A 155 28.72 9.78 27.13
N PRO A 156 29.80 10.06 27.89
CA PRO A 156 30.12 9.26 29.05
C PRO A 156 28.94 9.40 30.01
N VAL A 157 28.20 8.31 30.18
CA VAL A 157 27.32 8.13 31.33
C VAL A 157 28.21 8.38 32.54
N LYS A 158 27.92 9.46 33.27
CA LYS A 158 28.38 9.62 34.64
C LYS A 158 27.81 8.43 35.40
N GLU A 159 28.65 7.43 35.64
CA GLU A 159 28.45 6.53 36.78
C GLU A 159 28.79 7.38 38.00
N ASP A 160 27.74 7.97 38.58
CA ASP A 160 27.83 8.59 39.89
C ASP A 160 28.06 7.45 40.90
N ASP A 161 29.32 7.30 41.33
CA ASP A 161 29.71 6.59 42.54
C ASP A 161 28.99 7.25 43.73
N GLU A 162 27.96 6.61 44.29
CA GLU A 162 27.40 7.02 45.58
C GLU A 162 27.02 5.81 46.44
N ASN A 163 27.94 5.48 47.35
CA ASN A 163 27.73 4.58 48.48
C ASN A 163 27.79 5.42 49.77
N ASN A 164 26.80 5.22 50.66
CA ASN A 164 26.70 5.70 52.06
C ASN A 164 26.51 7.23 52.25
N ASP A 165 25.60 7.78 53.09
CA ASP A 165 24.86 7.28 54.25
C ASP A 165 23.62 8.17 54.55
N ALA A 166 22.59 7.54 55.14
CA ALA A 166 21.64 8.06 56.13
C ALA A 166 21.22 9.56 56.21
N ALA A 167 19.90 9.74 56.06
CA ALA A 167 19.02 10.54 56.93
C ALA A 167 18.80 12.05 56.68
N SER A 168 17.54 12.32 56.32
CA SER A 168 16.63 13.32 56.92
C SER A 168 16.55 14.76 56.37
N ASN A 169 15.37 15.02 55.80
CA ASN A 169 14.50 16.20 55.98
C ASN A 169 14.99 17.61 55.58
N ALA A 170 14.41 18.15 54.50
CA ALA A 170 13.71 19.45 54.40
C ALA A 170 13.39 19.73 52.92
N SER A 171 12.13 19.73 52.48
CA SER A 171 11.16 20.84 52.54
C SER A 171 11.37 21.92 51.46
N ALA A 172 10.31 22.12 50.66
CA ALA A 172 10.04 23.18 49.67
C ALA A 172 10.92 23.15 48.39
N GLY A 173 10.40 23.00 47.17
CA GLY A 173 9.14 23.51 46.63
C GLY A 173 9.41 24.77 45.81
N SER A 174 9.77 24.63 44.52
CA SER A 174 9.76 25.71 43.50
C SER A 174 10.08 25.10 42.12
N MET A 175 9.10 25.02 41.21
CA MET A 175 8.97 25.86 40.00
C MET A 175 9.91 25.39 38.87
N VAL A 176 9.50 25.05 37.63
CA VAL A 176 8.56 25.69 36.70
C VAL A 176 7.97 24.60 35.79
N VAL A 177 6.64 24.48 35.75
CA VAL A 177 5.90 23.79 34.69
C VAL A 177 5.66 24.82 33.58
N VAL A 178 6.19 24.58 32.37
CA VAL A 178 5.86 25.37 31.19
C VAL A 178 4.56 24.81 30.60
N GLU A 179 3.47 25.45 30.98
CA GLU A 179 2.17 25.38 30.33
C GLU A 179 2.26 26.20 29.04
N ASN A 180 2.24 25.54 27.86
CA ASN A 180 2.12 26.25 26.60
C ASN A 180 0.68 26.15 26.11
N LYS A 181 0.02 27.29 26.19
CA LYS A 181 -1.40 27.52 25.98
C LYS A 181 -1.72 27.57 24.49
N GLU A 182 -2.80 26.89 24.13
CA GLU A 182 -3.49 26.99 22.85
C GLU A 182 -3.75 28.46 22.49
N HIS A 183 -3.37 28.84 21.26
CA HIS A 183 -3.96 29.98 20.58
C HIS A 183 -4.84 29.46 19.44
N GLU A 184 -6.08 29.18 19.83
CA GLU A 184 -7.26 29.30 18.99
C GLU A 184 -7.32 30.75 18.46
N ASN A 185 -7.29 30.92 17.14
CA ASN A 185 -7.83 32.11 16.49
C ASN A 185 -8.56 31.68 15.21
N THR A 186 -9.86 31.92 15.29
CA THR A 186 -10.90 31.47 14.40
C THR A 186 -11.29 32.64 13.47
N VAL A 187 -11.72 32.30 12.26
CA VAL A 187 -12.58 33.07 11.33
C VAL A 187 -11.91 34.20 10.53
N THR A 188 -11.92 34.09 9.19
CA THR A 188 -12.86 34.88 8.34
C THR A 188 -13.00 34.25 6.96
N SER A 189 -14.23 33.80 6.70
CA SER A 189 -14.79 33.37 5.43
C SER A 189 -14.67 34.43 4.33
N THR A 190 -14.37 34.04 3.09
CA THR A 190 -15.04 34.63 1.91
C THR A 190 -15.00 33.63 0.75
N SER A 191 -16.14 33.00 0.49
CA SER A 191 -16.49 32.38 -0.79
C SER A 191 -17.06 33.48 -1.68
N PRO A 192 -16.66 33.55 -2.97
CA PRO A 192 -17.60 33.95 -4.01
C PRO A 192 -17.86 32.82 -5.01
N GLN A 193 -19.09 32.38 -4.95
CA GLN A 193 -19.94 31.68 -5.91
C GLN A 193 -20.17 32.51 -7.18
N GLU A 194 -19.97 31.94 -8.39
CA GLU A 194 -20.74 32.22 -9.65
C GLU A 194 -20.14 31.50 -10.88
N PRO A 195 -20.87 31.28 -11.99
CA PRO A 195 -22.11 30.51 -12.14
C PRO A 195 -22.01 29.37 -13.17
N ALA A 196 -23.04 28.54 -13.17
CA ALA A 196 -23.36 27.53 -14.16
C ALA A 196 -23.59 28.14 -15.55
N ASN A 197 -22.83 27.68 -16.56
CA ASN A 197 -23.18 27.85 -17.95
C ASN A 197 -23.93 26.60 -18.44
N GLY A 198 -25.25 26.75 -18.59
CA GLY A 198 -26.08 25.85 -19.36
C GLY A 198 -25.71 25.96 -20.84
N PHE A 199 -25.41 24.83 -21.46
CA PHE A 199 -25.30 24.71 -22.92
C PHE A 199 -26.32 23.68 -23.39
N THR A 200 -27.44 24.19 -23.89
CA THR A 200 -28.44 23.47 -24.67
C THR A 200 -28.17 23.73 -26.15
N VAL A 201 -27.83 22.70 -26.92
CA VAL A 201 -27.91 22.65 -28.39
C VAL A 201 -28.82 21.46 -28.69
N LYS A 202 -30.11 21.73 -28.91
CA LYS A 202 -30.75 21.85 -30.23
C LYS A 202 -30.62 20.57 -31.06
N GLU A 203 -31.73 19.83 -31.07
CA GLU A 203 -32.18 19.01 -32.20
C GLU A 203 -32.06 19.82 -33.49
N GLU A 204 -31.45 19.23 -34.50
CA GLU A 204 -31.74 19.49 -35.91
C GLU A 204 -32.00 18.14 -36.57
N ASP A 205 -33.12 18.14 -37.31
CA ASP A 205 -33.77 17.17 -38.20
C ASP A 205 -33.02 15.93 -38.71
#